data_AF-A0A520UYN8-F1
#
_entry.id   AF-A0A520UYN8-F1
#
_cell.length_a   1.000
_cell.length_b   1.000
_cell.length_c   1.000
_cell.angle_alpha   90.00
_cell.angle_beta   90.00
_cell.angle_gamma   90.00
#
_symmetry.space_group_name_H-M   'P 1'
#
loop_
_entity.id
_entity.type
_entity.pdbx_description
1 polymer ?
#
loop_
_entity_poly.entity_id
_entity_poly.type
_entity_poly.pdbx_seq_one_letter_code
_entity_poly.pdbx_strand_id
1 'polypeptide(L)'
;MDSAAGRVERVLIGFAVPLYLLTALAFAEGRIALLSDPGPNEDSWAMLFGSLAILSTLLYAYIRYLGSKPHGSSPLDQVFSRESEEEMLSRLRVEQQEADVSSMSSAWAEMEKDHLERTLGEEE
;
A
#
# COMPACT_ATOMS: atom_id res chain seq x y z
N MET A 1 -9.11 -3.93 12.49
CA MET A 1 -9.14 -2.81 11.52
C MET A 1 -8.65 -3.32 10.17
N ASP A 2 -9.29 -2.94 9.05
CA ASP A 2 -8.87 -3.38 7.71
C ASP A 2 -7.49 -2.82 7.35
N SER A 3 -6.62 -3.63 6.73
CA SER A 3 -5.32 -3.17 6.24
C SER A 3 -5.48 -2.12 5.14
N ALA A 4 -4.43 -1.32 4.88
CA ALA A 4 -4.45 -0.33 3.81
C ALA A 4 -4.72 -0.98 2.44
N ALA A 5 -4.19 -2.19 2.21
CA ALA A 5 -4.48 -2.99 1.02
C ALA A 5 -5.97 -3.37 0.89
N GLY A 6 -6.64 -3.73 2.00
CA GLY A 6 -8.08 -4.01 1.99
C GLY A 6 -8.95 -2.79 1.68
N ARG A 7 -8.51 -1.59 2.09
CA ARG A 7 -9.18 -0.34 1.72
C ARG A 7 -9.04 -0.06 0.22
N VAL A 8 -7.86 -0.26 -0.35
CA VAL A 8 -7.60 -0.10 -1.80
C VAL A 8 -8.40 -1.10 -2.63
N GLU A 9 -8.53 -2.34 -2.16
CA GLU A 9 -9.32 -3.37 -2.83
C GLU A 9 -10.78 -2.93 -3.05
N ARG A 10 -11.42 -2.37 -2.00
CA ARG A 10 -12.81 -1.88 -2.10
C ARG A 10 -12.95 -0.71 -3.06
N VAL A 11 -11.97 0.21 -3.08
CA VAL A 11 -11.95 1.35 -4.01
C VAL A 11 -11.79 0.87 -5.46
N LEU A 12 -10.92 -0.12 -5.70
CA LEU A 12 -10.72 -0.68 -7.03
C LEU A 12 -11.99 -1.34 -7.58
N ILE A 13 -12.72 -2.08 -6.75
CA ILE A 13 -14.02 -2.65 -7.15
C ILE A 13 -15.01 -1.54 -7.50
N GLY A 14 -15.12 -0.52 -6.64
CA GLY A 14 -16.01 0.62 -6.87
C GLY A 14 -15.67 1.44 -8.11
N PHE A 15 -14.41 1.43 -8.54
CA PHE A 15 -13.94 2.09 -9.76
C PHE A 15 -14.09 1.23 -11.02
N ALA A 16 -13.85 -0.08 -10.93
CA ALA A 16 -13.92 -0.99 -12.07
C ALA A 16 -15.36 -1.19 -12.57
N VAL A 17 -16.33 -1.36 -11.67
CA VAL A 17 -17.74 -1.59 -12.02
C VAL A 17 -18.34 -0.51 -12.94
N PRO A 18 -18.25 0.80 -12.62
CA PRO A 18 -18.76 1.84 -13.49
C PRO A 18 -17.99 1.93 -14.82
N LEU A 19 -16.68 1.65 -14.84
CA LEU A 19 -15.92 1.62 -16.09
C LEU A 19 -16.38 0.50 -17.03
N TYR A 20 -16.71 -0.68 -16.50
CA TYR A 20 -17.30 -1.75 -17.30
C TYR A 20 -18.66 -1.35 -17.86
N LEU A 21 -19.51 -0.68 -17.08
CA LEU A 21 -20.79 -0.16 -17.56
C LEU A 21 -20.62 0.87 -18.68
N LEU A 22 -19.70 1.83 -18.52
CA LEU A 22 -19.39 2.82 -19.55
C LEU A 22 -18.85 2.17 -20.83
N THR A 23 -18.01 1.15 -20.69
CA THR A 23 -17.47 0.40 -21.83
C THR A 23 -18.57 -0.36 -22.56
N ALA A 24 -19.48 -1.01 -21.82
CA ALA A 24 -20.64 -1.70 -22.39
C ALA A 24 -21.60 -0.74 -23.11
N LEU A 25 -21.84 0.44 -22.54
CA LEU A 25 -22.66 1.49 -23.16
C LEU A 25 -22.00 2.00 -24.45
N ALA A 26 -20.70 2.29 -24.42
CA ALA A 26 -19.96 2.73 -25.61
C ALA A 26 -19.95 1.66 -26.72
N PHE A 27 -19.95 0.37 -26.34
CA PHE A 27 -20.12 -0.72 -27.29
C PHE A 27 -21.54 -0.76 -27.87
N ALA A 28 -22.58 -0.60 -27.03
CA ALA A 28 -23.98 -0.56 -27.47
C ALA A 28 -24.29 0.64 -28.39
N GLU A 29 -23.64 1.78 -28.16
CA GLU A 29 -23.71 2.97 -29.02
C GLU A 29 -22.89 2.83 -30.32
N GLY A 30 -22.14 1.74 -30.50
CA GLY A 30 -21.30 1.52 -31.68
C GLY A 30 -20.05 2.39 -31.74
N ARG A 31 -19.67 3.05 -30.63
CA ARG A 31 -18.44 3.86 -30.54
C ARG A 31 -17.17 3.00 -30.45
N ILE A 32 -17.33 1.72 -30.09
CA ILE A 32 -16.25 0.72 -30.04
C ILE A 32 -16.60 -0.40 -31.03
N ALA A 33 -15.92 -0.44 -32.17
CA ALA A 33 -16.09 -1.51 -33.15
C ALA A 33 -14.94 -2.53 -33.02
N LEU A 34 -15.16 -3.62 -32.29
CA LEU A 34 -14.15 -4.69 -32.15
C LEU A 34 -14.22 -5.74 -33.28
N LEU A 35 -15.34 -5.81 -34.00
CA LEU A 35 -15.68 -6.88 -34.96
C LEU A 35 -16.26 -6.38 -36.29
N SER A 36 -16.40 -5.06 -36.48
CA SER A 36 -16.93 -4.45 -37.71
C SER A 36 -16.02 -3.34 -38.22
N ASP A 37 -16.10 -3.08 -39.52
CA ASP A 37 -15.41 -1.99 -40.24
C ASP A 37 -15.56 -0.66 -39.47
N PRO A 38 -14.50 0.13 -39.26
CA PRO A 38 -14.56 1.34 -38.45
C PRO A 38 -15.62 2.29 -39.01
N GLY A 39 -16.70 2.44 -38.26
CA GLY A 39 -17.75 3.40 -38.57
C GLY A 39 -17.20 4.83 -38.45
N PRO A 40 -17.83 5.82 -39.10
CA PRO A 40 -17.35 7.22 -39.11
C PRO A 40 -17.33 7.91 -37.73
N ASN A 41 -17.76 7.23 -36.66
CA ASN A 41 -17.85 7.72 -35.28
C ASN A 41 -16.95 6.90 -34.32
N GLU A 42 -15.77 6.48 -34.79
CA GLU A 42 -14.79 5.80 -33.93
C GLU A 42 -14.17 6.80 -32.94
N ASP A 43 -14.71 6.81 -31.72
CA ASP A 43 -14.20 7.65 -30.62
C ASP A 43 -13.05 6.91 -29.91
N SER A 44 -11.80 7.30 -30.18
CA SER A 44 -10.61 6.76 -29.49
C SER A 44 -10.71 6.80 -27.94
N TRP A 45 -11.49 7.73 -27.39
CA TRP A 45 -11.72 7.85 -25.94
C TRP A 45 -12.53 6.69 -25.35
N ALA A 46 -13.37 6.04 -26.15
CA ALA A 46 -14.19 4.93 -25.69
C ALA A 46 -13.35 3.68 -25.36
N MET A 47 -12.26 3.46 -26.09
CA MET A 47 -11.30 2.38 -25.81
C MET A 47 -10.53 2.60 -24.50
N LEU A 48 -10.36 3.85 -24.07
CA LEU A 48 -9.68 4.17 -22.81
C LEU A 48 -10.45 3.63 -21.60
N PHE A 49 -11.79 3.70 -21.61
CA PHE A 49 -12.59 3.17 -20.49
C PHE A 49 -12.44 1.65 -20.34
N GLY A 50 -12.46 0.91 -21.46
CA GLY A 50 -12.28 -0.54 -21.46
C GLY A 50 -10.88 -0.96 -21.02
N SER A 51 -9.85 -0.32 -21.55
CA SER A 51 -8.47 -0.59 -21.15
C SER A 51 -8.20 -0.27 -19.68
N LEU A 52 -8.78 0.82 -19.16
CA LEU A 52 -8.66 1.20 -17.75
C LEU A 52 -9.42 0.23 -16.83
N ALA A 53 -10.57 -0.28 -17.25
CA ALA A 53 -11.32 -1.32 -16.53
C ALA A 53 -10.50 -2.62 -16.40
N ILE A 54 -9.86 -3.04 -17.49
CA ILE A 54 -9.00 -4.23 -17.53
C ILE A 54 -7.79 -4.01 -16.61
N LEU A 55 -7.11 -2.87 -16.71
CA LEU A 55 -5.96 -2.56 -15.88
C LEU A 55 -6.31 -2.52 -14.39
N SER A 56 -7.45 -1.93 -14.03
CA SER A 56 -7.97 -1.92 -12.66
C SER A 56 -8.25 -3.33 -12.13
N THR A 57 -8.83 -4.19 -12.97
CA THR A 57 -9.14 -5.58 -12.61
C THR A 57 -7.87 -6.42 -12.46
N LEU A 58 -6.87 -6.19 -13.32
CA LEU A 58 -5.57 -6.85 -13.24
C LEU A 58 -4.83 -6.43 -11.96
N LEU A 59 -4.86 -5.14 -11.61
CA LEU A 59 -4.30 -4.64 -10.36
C LEU A 59 -5.01 -5.25 -9.14
N TYR A 60 -6.34 -5.35 -9.17
CA TYR A 60 -7.13 -6.03 -8.15
C TYR A 60 -6.68 -7.49 -7.97
N ALA A 61 -6.59 -8.25 -9.07
CA ALA A 61 -6.16 -9.65 -9.05
C ALA A 61 -4.73 -9.80 -8.53
N TYR A 62 -3.85 -8.86 -8.89
CA TYR A 62 -2.47 -8.81 -8.40
C TYR A 62 -2.41 -8.61 -6.89
N ILE A 63 -3.11 -7.61 -6.35
CA ILE A 63 -3.18 -7.36 -4.90
C ILE A 63 -3.75 -8.58 -4.16
N ARG A 64 -4.81 -9.20 -4.71
CA ARG A 64 -5.41 -10.40 -4.12
C ARG A 64 -4.48 -11.61 -4.14
N TYR A 65 -3.73 -11.80 -5.22
CA TYR A 65 -2.70 -12.84 -5.30
C TYR A 65 -1.59 -12.59 -4.27
N LEU A 66 -1.18 -11.33 -4.08
CA LEU A 66 -0.21 -10.93 -3.08
C LEU A 66 -0.72 -11.09 -1.65
N GLY A 67 -2.01 -10.94 -1.39
CA GLY A 67 -2.60 -11.17 -0.05
C GLY A 67 -2.34 -12.56 0.53
N SER A 68 -2.02 -13.55 -0.32
CA SER A 68 -1.64 -14.91 0.10
C SER A 68 -0.17 -15.08 0.51
N LYS A 69 0.67 -14.05 0.32
CA LYS A 69 2.12 -14.08 0.55
C LYS A 69 2.53 -13.15 1.71
N PRO A 70 3.57 -13.50 2.49
CA PRO A 70 4.03 -12.67 3.59
C PRO A 70 4.49 -11.27 3.15
N HIS A 71 4.35 -10.29 4.05
CA HIS A 71 4.81 -8.91 3.88
C HIS A 71 6.32 -8.88 3.62
N GLY A 72 6.78 -8.02 2.70
CA GLY A 72 8.18 -7.92 2.24
C GLY A 72 8.49 -8.66 0.92
N SER A 73 7.49 -9.31 0.30
CA SER A 73 7.67 -10.10 -0.93
C SER A 73 7.47 -9.31 -2.24
N SER A 74 7.04 -8.04 -2.18
CA SER A 74 6.76 -7.24 -3.37
C SER A 74 7.19 -5.78 -3.22
N PRO A 75 7.65 -5.12 -4.32
CA PRO A 75 7.89 -3.68 -4.31
C PRO A 75 6.65 -2.83 -4.00
N LEU A 76 5.43 -3.38 -4.15
CA LEU A 76 4.20 -2.67 -3.75
C LEU A 76 4.02 -2.56 -2.24
N ASP A 77 4.77 -3.32 -1.44
CA ASP A 77 4.68 -3.30 0.02
C ASP A 77 5.15 -1.98 0.62
N GLN A 78 6.03 -1.31 -0.11
CA GLN A 78 6.57 -0.01 0.26
C GLN A 78 5.56 1.12 0.07
N VAL A 79 4.57 0.93 -0.82
CA VAL A 79 3.54 1.94 -1.13
C VAL A 79 2.22 1.59 -0.45
N PHE A 80 1.84 0.32 -0.44
CA PHE A 80 0.62 -0.19 0.17
C PHE A 80 0.99 -1.21 1.25
N SER A 81 1.03 -0.75 2.50
CA SER A 81 1.26 -1.65 3.63
C SER A 81 0.15 -2.70 3.68
N ARG A 82 0.57 -3.97 3.56
CA ARG A 82 -0.29 -5.15 3.63
C ARG A 82 -0.45 -5.68 5.06
N GLU A 83 0.38 -5.20 6.00
CA GLU A 83 0.22 -5.47 7.42
C GLU A 83 -1.11 -4.91 7.93
N SER A 84 -1.65 -5.57 8.96
CA SER A 84 -2.74 -4.98 9.71
C SER A 84 -2.25 -3.68 10.35
N GLU A 85 -3.15 -2.70 10.48
CA GLU A 85 -2.79 -1.39 11.04
C GLU A 85 -2.20 -1.52 12.45
N GLU A 86 -2.65 -2.50 13.24
CA GLU A 86 -2.13 -2.81 14.57
C GLU A 86 -0.69 -3.36 14.54
N GLU A 87 -0.38 -4.32 13.66
CA GLU A 87 0.97 -4.88 13.52
C GLU A 87 1.97 -3.80 13.05
N MET A 88 1.58 -3.00 12.06
CA MET A 88 2.40 -1.90 11.56
C MET A 88 2.65 -0.85 12.65
N LEU A 89 1.62 -0.48 13.42
CA LEU A 89 1.76 0.45 14.54
C LEU A 89 2.63 -0.13 15.66
N SER A 90 2.55 -1.44 15.91
CA SER A 90 3.38 -2.10 16.91
C SER A 90 4.86 -2.05 16.52
N ARG A 91 5.19 -2.35 15.25
CA ARG A 91 6.57 -2.26 14.74
C ARG A 91 7.08 -0.82 14.75
N LEU A 92 6.29 0.13 14.27
CA LEU A 92 6.66 1.55 14.26
C LEU A 92 6.87 2.10 15.67
N ARG A 93 6.13 1.63 16.68
CA ARG A 93 6.37 2.02 18.08
C ARG A 93 7.70 1.49 18.61
N VAL A 94 8.05 0.25 18.26
CA VAL A 94 9.35 -0.32 18.63
C VAL A 94 10.47 0.45 17.93
N GLU A 95 10.36 0.67 16.62
CA GLU A 95 11.33 1.49 15.85
C GLU A 95 11.44 2.92 16.40
N GLN A 96 10.32 3.56 16.78
CA GLN A 96 10.34 4.88 17.42
C GLN A 96 11.02 4.85 18.79
N GLN A 97 10.78 3.83 19.59
CA GLN A 97 11.39 3.69 20.91
C GLN A 97 12.91 3.44 20.80
N GLU A 98 13.35 2.67 19.82
CA GLU A 98 14.77 2.46 19.51
C GLU A 98 15.45 3.72 18.95
N ALA A 99 14.73 4.51 18.15
CA ALA A 99 15.21 5.77 17.60
C ALA A 99 15.03 6.97 18.57
N ASP A 100 14.41 6.76 19.72
CA ASP A 100 14.12 7.84 20.67
C ASP A 100 15.38 8.30 21.40
N VAL A 101 15.98 9.36 20.85
CA VAL A 101 17.14 10.08 21.37
C VAL A 101 16.90 10.66 22.77
N SER A 102 15.64 10.84 23.20
CA SER A 102 15.36 11.37 24.54
C SER A 102 15.80 10.43 25.67
N SER A 103 15.84 9.12 25.40
CA SER A 103 16.37 8.10 26.32
C SER A 103 17.90 8.05 26.36
N MET A 104 18.59 8.65 25.37
CA MET A 104 20.06 8.64 25.32
C MET A 104 20.69 9.47 26.44
N SER A 105 20.08 10.58 26.85
CA SER A 105 20.62 11.39 27.95
C SER A 105 20.50 10.70 29.29
N SER A 106 19.40 9.96 29.53
CA SER A 106 19.22 9.19 30.76
C SER A 106 20.11 7.95 30.79
N ALA A 107 20.27 7.26 29.65
CA ALA A 107 21.18 6.12 29.55
C ALA A 107 22.65 6.54 29.75
N TRP A 108 23.05 7.69 29.20
CA TRP A 108 24.37 8.25 29.43
C TRP A 108 24.57 8.68 30.89
N ALA A 109 23.56 9.30 31.52
CA ALA A 109 23.62 9.68 32.93
C ALA A 109 23.76 8.48 33.88
N GLU A 110 23.10 7.36 33.58
CA GLU A 110 23.24 6.12 34.35
C GLU A 110 24.63 5.49 34.17
N MET A 111 25.16 5.51 32.94
CA MET A 111 26.51 5.02 32.63
C MET A 111 27.62 5.86 33.29
N GLU A 112 27.45 7.18 33.30
CA GLU A 112 28.39 8.10 33.96
C GLU A 112 28.36 7.92 35.49
N LYS A 113 27.18 7.69 36.06
CA LYS A 113 27.04 7.39 37.49
C LYS A 113 27.78 6.10 37.86
N ASP A 114 27.61 5.02 37.09
CA ASP A 114 28.27 3.74 37.33
C ASP A 114 29.81 3.85 37.20
N HIS A 115 30.27 4.64 36.22
CA HIS A 115 31.69 4.97 36.07
C HIS A 115 32.26 5.72 37.28
N LEU A 116 31.51 6.70 37.81
CA LEU A 116 31.90 7.45 39.01
C LEU A 116 31.89 6.57 40.27
N GLU A 117 30.89 5.70 40.44
CA GLU A 117 30.81 4.77 41.57
C GLU A 117 31.98 3.76 41.56
N ARG A 118 32.38 3.26 40.38
CA ARG A 118 33.59 2.45 40.24
C ARG A 118 34.87 3.20 40.58
N THR A 119 35.02 4.43 40.09
CA THR A 119 36.24 5.22 40.29
C THR A 119 36.42 5.59 41.77
N LEU A 120 35.33 5.93 42.46
CA LEU A 120 35.34 6.22 43.90
C LEU A 120 35.53 4.96 44.76
N GLY A 121 35.00 3.81 44.34
CA GLY A 121 35.19 2.54 45.04
C GLY A 121 36.59 1.95 44.91
N GLU A 122 37.43 2.46 44.01
CA GLU A 122 38.85 2.10 43.87
C GLU A 122 39.77 2.99 44.75
N GLU A 123 39.24 4.05 45.38
CA GLU A 123 40.00 4.98 46.25
C GLU A 123 39.86 4.70 47.78
N GLU A 124 39.09 3.68 48.20
CA GLU A 124 39.04 3.16 49.59
C GLU A 124 39.86 1.87 49.76
#